data_AF-A0AAU7Z064-F1
#
_entry.id   AF-A0AAU7Z064-F1
#
_cell.length_a   1.000
_cell.length_b   1.000
_cell.length_c   1.000
_cell.angle_alpha   90.00
_cell.angle_beta   90.00
_cell.angle_gamma   90.00
#
_symmetry.space_group_name_H-M   'P 1'
#
loop_
_entity.id
_entity.type
_entity.pdbx_description
1 polymer ?
#
loop_
_entity_poly.entity_id
_entity_poly.type
_entity_poly.pdbx_seq_one_letter_code
_entity_poly.pdbx_strand_id
1 'polypeptide(L)' 'MFGMISIYRGDTIFALLPGTRGLELPNAIATKLNEPGQTEGEKWQSFAIEDDGELSAALKHLEEAYGKAKK' A
#
# COMPACT_ATOMS: atom_id res chain seq x y z
N MET A 1 -12.13 -6.74 -4.19
CA MET A 1 -12.04 -6.29 -2.78
C MET A 1 -13.01 -5.13 -2.60
N PHE A 2 -13.85 -5.13 -1.55
CA PHE A 2 -14.92 -4.14 -1.39
C PHE A 2 -14.38 -2.71 -1.26
N GLY A 3 -14.49 -1.93 -2.33
CA GLY A 3 -14.17 -0.50 -2.36
C GLY A 3 -12.68 -0.14 -2.34
N MET A 4 -11.79 -1.11 -2.55
CA MET A 4 -10.35 -0.89 -2.68
C MET A 4 -9.85 -1.40 -4.03
N ILE A 5 -8.84 -0.73 -4.56
CA ILE A 5 -8.12 -1.11 -5.77
C ILE A 5 -6.82 -1.79 -5.34
N SER A 6 -6.64 -3.05 -5.73
CA SER A 6 -5.39 -3.78 -5.48
C SER A 6 -4.40 -3.57 -6.62
N ILE A 7 -3.16 -3.24 -6.28
CA ILE A 7 -2.07 -3.10 -7.25
C ILE A 7 -1.15 -4.30 -7.16
N TYR A 8 -0.83 -4.87 -8.33
CA TYR A 8 -0.06 -6.09 -8.48
C TYR A 8 1.29 -5.83 -9.14
N ARG A 9 2.29 -6.61 -8.73
CA ARG A 9 3.53 -6.85 -9.48
C ARG A 9 3.60 -8.35 -9.74
N GLY A 10 3.33 -8.76 -10.97
CA GLY A 10 3.15 -10.18 -11.28
C GLY A 10 1.89 -10.73 -10.61
N ASP A 11 2.06 -11.78 -9.80
CA ASP A 11 1.01 -12.42 -8.99
C ASP A 11 0.93 -11.87 -7.56
N THR A 12 1.83 -10.96 -7.18
CA THR A 12 1.94 -10.42 -5.82
C THR A 12 1.24 -9.07 -5.71
N ILE A 13 0.27 -8.96 -4.78
CA ILE A 13 -0.29 -7.66 -4.37
C ILE A 13 0.75 -6.96 -3.50
N PHE A 14 1.12 -5.74 -3.87
CA PHE A 14 2.08 -4.92 -3.11
C PHE A 14 1.48 -3.62 -2.57
N ALA A 15 0.30 -3.21 -3.06
CA ALA A 15 -0.37 -2.02 -2.57
C ALA A 15 -1.91 -2.13 -2.67
N LEU A 16 -2.60 -1.35 -1.85
CA LEU A 16 -4.04 -1.12 -1.89
C LEU A 16 -4.29 0.39 -1.91
N LEU A 17 -5.16 0.83 -2.82
CA LEU A 17 -5.65 2.21 -2.88
C LEU A 17 -7.15 2.25 -2.54
N PRO A 18 -7.64 3.33 -1.91
CA PRO A 18 -9.06 3.54 -1.72
C PRO A 18 -9.73 3.79 -3.08
N GLY A 19 -10.79 3.05 -3.37
CA GLY A 19 -11.58 3.19 -4.60
C GLY A 19 -12.96 3.82 -4.32
N THR A 20 -13.78 3.14 -3.52
CA THR A 20 -15.09 3.64 -3.05
C THR A 20 -15.23 3.64 -1.53
N ARG A 21 -14.23 3.11 -0.81
CA ARG A 21 -14.12 3.14 0.65
C ARG A 21 -12.68 3.47 1.03
N GLY A 22 -12.51 4.29 2.06
CA GLY A 22 -11.21 4.55 2.69
C GLY A 22 -10.66 3.31 3.39
N LEU A 23 -9.37 3.34 3.71
CA LEU A 23 -8.77 2.42 4.69
C LEU A 23 -9.21 2.87 6.10
N GLU A 24 -8.52 2.42 7.16
CA GLU A 24 -8.75 2.95 8.52
C GLU A 24 -8.64 4.49 8.57
N LEU A 25 -7.91 5.07 7.62
CA LEU A 25 -7.80 6.50 7.39
C LEU A 25 -8.42 6.89 6.03
N PRO A 26 -9.14 8.04 5.95
CA PRO A 26 -9.94 8.41 4.79
C PRO A 26 -9.12 8.66 3.52
N ASN A 27 -7.91 9.22 3.66
CA ASN A 27 -6.97 9.47 2.57
C ASN A 27 -5.68 8.72 2.84
N ALA A 28 -5.71 7.39 2.75
CA ALA A 28 -4.51 6.59 2.94
C ALA A 28 -4.30 5.58 1.84
N ILE A 29 -3.05 5.26 1.59
CA ILE A 29 -2.63 4.10 0.79
C ILE A 29 -2.12 3.02 1.75
N ALA A 30 -2.24 1.75 1.36
CA ALA A 30 -1.57 0.67 2.08
C ALA A 30 -0.51 0.02 1.18
N THR A 31 0.66 -0.26 1.74
CA THR A 31 1.72 -0.99 1.04
C THR A 31 2.10 -2.25 1.81
N LYS A 32 2.57 -3.25 1.07
CA LYS A 32 2.98 -4.54 1.62
C LYS A 32 4.50 -4.61 1.71
N LEU A 33 5.03 -4.71 2.92
CA LEU A 33 6.43 -5.03 3.18
C LEU A 33 6.58 -6.56 3.33
N ASN A 34 7.26 -7.19 2.37
CA ASN A 34 7.54 -8.62 2.45
C ASN A 34 8.84 -8.87 3.26
N GLU A 35 8.76 -8.69 4.58
CA GLU A 35 9.86 -9.07 5.48
C GLU A 35 9.68 -10.51 5.99
N PRO A 36 10.78 -11.28 6.09
CA PRO A 36 10.72 -12.64 6.62
C PRO A 36 10.32 -12.63 8.11
N GLY A 37 9.37 -13.49 8.49
CA GLY A 37 8.92 -13.64 9.87
C GLY A 37 7.65 -12.88 10.25
N GLN A 38 7.07 -12.08 9.34
CA GLN A 38 5.80 -11.37 9.58
C GLN A 38 4.58 -12.19 9.13
N THR A 39 3.50 -12.12 9.90
CA THR A 39 2.17 -12.60 9.49
C THR A 39 1.58 -11.71 8.39
N GLU A 40 0.57 -12.18 7.65
CA GLU A 40 0.01 -11.40 6.53
C GLU A 40 -0.53 -10.03 6.97
N GLY A 41 -1.05 -9.87 8.19
CA GLY A 41 -1.50 -8.58 8.70
C GLY A 41 -0.36 -7.60 8.98
N GLU A 42 0.74 -8.08 9.56
CA GLU A 42 1.90 -7.26 9.95
C GLU A 42 2.67 -6.68 8.75
N LYS A 43 2.50 -7.28 7.58
CA LYS A 43 3.14 -6.82 6.34
C LYS A 43 2.51 -5.54 5.80
N TRP A 44 1.28 -5.20 6.22
CA TRP A 44 0.57 -4.05 5.68
C TRP A 44 0.83 -2.81 6.52
N GLN A 45 1.27 -1.75 5.85
CA GLN A 45 1.44 -0.44 6.45
C GLN A 45 0.55 0.56 5.74
N SER A 46 -0.22 1.33 6.52
CA SER A 46 -1.04 2.42 6.00
C SER A 46 -0.25 3.73 6.07
N PHE A 47 -0.27 4.49 4.98
CA PHE A 47 0.32 5.82 4.89
C PHE A 47 -0.80 6.82 4.58
N ALA A 48 -1.07 7.71 5.53
CA ALA A 48 -2.02 8.81 5.35
C ALA A 48 -1.43 9.90 4.46
N ILE A 49 -2.28 10.54 3.69
CA ILE A 49 -1.99 11.67 2.83
C ILE A 49 -2.92 12.79 3.29
N GLU A 50 -2.40 13.70 4.09
CA GLU A 50 -3.14 14.84 4.63
C GLU A 50 -3.16 16.01 3.65
N ASP A 51 -2.07 16.19 2.88
CA ASP A 51 -1.94 17.24 1.88
C ASP A 51 -1.09 16.83 0.66
N ASP A 52 -1.09 17.69 -0.36
CA ASP A 52 -0.39 17.47 -1.63
C ASP A 52 1.14 17.38 -1.49
N GLY A 53 1.72 17.95 -0.42
CA GLY A 53 3.15 17.88 -0.13
C GLY A 53 3.60 16.46 0.23
N GLU A 54 2.70 15.63 0.74
CA GLU A 54 2.96 14.24 1.12
C GLU A 54 2.89 13.27 -0.06
N LEU A 55 2.39 13.72 -1.23
CA LEU A 55 2.24 12.89 -2.42
C LEU A 55 3.57 12.26 -2.84
N SER A 56 4.67 13.03 -2.79
CA SER A 56 6.00 12.52 -3.13
C SER A 56 6.46 11.42 -2.18
N ALA A 57 6.14 11.54 -0.88
CA ALA A 57 6.45 10.53 0.12
C ALA A 57 5.60 9.26 -0.10
N ALA A 58 4.30 9.43 -0.37
CA ALA A 58 3.40 8.33 -0.69
C ALA A 58 3.86 7.54 -1.94
N LEU A 59 4.27 8.25 -3.00
CA LEU A 59 4.82 7.63 -4.20
C LEU A 59 6.12 6.88 -3.92
N LYS A 60 6.99 7.41 -3.07
CA LYS A 60 8.22 6.72 -2.65
C LYS A 60 7.92 5.43 -1.88
N HIS A 61 6.93 5.44 -0.98
CA HIS A 61 6.48 4.22 -0.30
C HIS A 61 5.97 3.15 -1.28
N LEU A 62 5.25 3.57 -2.34
CA LEU A 62 4.80 2.67 -3.40
C LEU A 62 5.97 2.10 -4.20
N GLU A 63 6.96 2.92 -4.55
CA GLU A 63 8.16 2.48 -5.27
C GLU A 63 8.96 1.44 -4.46
N GLU A 64 9.17 1.69 -3.16
CA GLU A 64 9.86 0.76 -2.27
C GLU A 64 9.11 -0.57 -2.13
N ALA A 65 7.79 -0.52 -1.96
CA ALA A 65 6.94 -1.71 -1.88
C ALA A 65 6.93 -2.49 -3.20
N TYR A 66 6.85 -1.78 -4.34
CA TYR A 66 6.97 -2.38 -5.66
C TYR A 66 8.31 -3.09 -5.80
N GLY A 67 9.43 -2.45 -5.43
CA GLY A 67 10.78 -3.02 -5.47
C GLY A 67 10.92 -4.30 -4.64
N LYS A 68 10.32 -4.34 -3.45
CA LYS A 68 10.33 -5.48 -2.53
C LYS A 68 9.36 -6.61 -2.92
N ALA A 69 8.33 -6.32 -3.71
CA ALA A 69 7.45 -7.36 -4.25
C ALA A 69 8.24 -8.26 -5.21
N LYS A 70 8.37 -9.55 -4.87
CA LYS A 70 9.04 -10.52 -5.74
C LYS A 70 8.18 -10.78 -6.99
N LYS A 71 8.85 -11.02 -8.11
CA LYS A 71 8.25 -11.49 -9.36
C LYS A 71 8.19 -13.02 -9.36
#